data_AF-A0A813DR37-F1
#
_entry.id   AF-A0A813DR37-F1
#
_cell.length_a   1.000
_cell.length_b   1.000
_cell.length_c   1.000
_cell.angle_alpha   90.00
_cell.angle_beta   90.00
_cell.angle_gamma   90.00
#
_symmetry.space_group_name_H-M   'P 1'
#
loop_
_entity.id
_entity.type
_entity.pdbx_description
1 polymer ?
#
loop_
_entity_poly.entity_id
_entity_poly.type
_entity_poly.pdbx_seq_one_letter_code
_entity_poly.pdbx_strand_id
1 'polypeptide(L)'
;MCFCLQLLCRGVRLAGLQSLDVSGCSLGHSGILLIASLLRHHQCQLTLLDISNQPVSAAGMREIGSALLPLLSLQSLQMNSCGLGDDGGEILVNVIRDLAYVSHNMTKIDAGNNFIGFKVCTLLSKAAAQIGLLISLDGNRILDELCNAGSHLLGFILSILGSGFLMHRVRHKEDYVIFYMAIYCLSLSIMYLSSALYHSFFDQGHEVVHIFAVLDYTGIFLLIAGSYSPFLGILFHGETWARLLLGAMWAVAITGMCSAAFYTGPHQQELRIVLYVGMGWTILTCIWPLTVKLGLHGTVLLFGGGVLYTAGLPWFVRKHHTFDIPDHTIWHLFVVAASIVHYLCIYWYVAGEPKHVGDSIEDFEESIDGDSLLLDPGWRELRMTT
;
A
#
# COMPACT_ATOMS: atom_id res chain seq x y z
N MET A 1 -25.65 -35.88 -3.05
CA MET A 1 -25.32 -34.95 -1.95
C MET A 1 -26.51 -34.11 -1.50
N CYS A 2 -27.22 -33.39 -2.37
CA CYS A 2 -28.52 -32.77 -2.01
C CYS A 2 -29.49 -33.77 -1.38
N PHE A 3 -29.52 -35.03 -1.85
CA PHE A 3 -30.31 -36.10 -1.24
C PHE A 3 -29.88 -36.44 0.21
N CYS A 4 -28.58 -36.44 0.51
CA CYS A 4 -28.09 -36.68 1.88
C CYS A 4 -28.43 -35.50 2.80
N LEU A 5 -28.30 -34.26 2.32
CA LEU A 5 -28.74 -33.06 3.05
C LEU A 5 -30.26 -33.06 3.28
N GLN A 6 -31.05 -33.46 2.29
CA GLN A 6 -32.50 -33.64 2.43
C GLN A 6 -32.86 -34.73 3.46
N LEU A 7 -32.12 -35.84 3.47
CA LEU A 7 -32.29 -36.90 4.48
C LEU A 7 -31.90 -36.43 5.88
N LEU A 8 -30.86 -35.60 6.01
CA LEU A 8 -30.50 -34.95 7.27
C LEU A 8 -31.60 -34.01 7.75
N CYS A 9 -32.15 -33.17 6.87
CA CYS A 9 -33.27 -32.27 7.18
C CYS A 9 -34.56 -33.02 7.60
N ARG A 10 -34.72 -34.29 7.21
CA ARG A 10 -35.83 -35.16 7.62
C ARG A 10 -35.62 -35.83 9.00
N GLY A 11 -34.60 -35.44 9.77
CA GLY A 11 -34.50 -35.76 11.19
C GLY A 11 -33.85 -37.11 11.55
N VAL A 12 -33.35 -37.89 10.58
CA VAL A 12 -32.96 -39.29 10.83
C VAL A 12 -31.68 -39.41 11.69
N ARG A 13 -30.80 -38.40 11.74
CA ARG A 13 -29.51 -38.45 12.47
C ARG A 13 -28.98 -37.11 13.02
N LEU A 14 -29.83 -36.09 13.23
CA LEU A 14 -29.36 -34.74 13.61
C LEU A 14 -28.88 -34.60 15.07
N ALA A 15 -29.46 -35.34 16.01
CA ALA A 15 -29.26 -35.15 17.45
C ALA A 15 -27.82 -35.39 17.97
N GLY A 16 -26.92 -35.95 17.14
CA GLY A 16 -25.52 -36.19 17.50
C GLY A 16 -24.49 -35.54 16.55
N LEU A 17 -24.94 -34.77 15.54
CA LEU A 17 -24.04 -34.16 14.58
C LEU A 17 -23.47 -32.85 15.15
N GLN A 18 -22.16 -32.84 15.41
CA GLN A 18 -21.46 -31.66 15.96
C GLN A 18 -20.70 -30.88 14.89
N SER A 19 -20.20 -31.55 13.85
CA SER A 19 -19.47 -30.91 12.76
C SER A 19 -20.11 -31.28 11.43
N LEU A 20 -20.34 -30.29 10.58
CA LEU A 20 -20.79 -30.48 9.21
C LEU A 20 -19.85 -29.72 8.27
N ASP A 21 -19.10 -30.48 7.47
CA ASP A 21 -18.29 -29.95 6.38
C ASP A 21 -18.95 -30.33 5.05
N VAL A 22 -19.33 -29.29 4.32
CA VAL A 22 -19.84 -29.38 2.95
C VAL A 22 -19.07 -28.43 2.03
N SER A 23 -17.82 -28.15 2.35
CA SER A 23 -16.97 -27.29 1.54
C SER A 23 -16.74 -27.87 0.14
N GLY A 24 -16.68 -27.02 -0.89
CA GLY A 24 -16.41 -27.41 -2.29
C GLY A 24 -17.45 -28.34 -2.95
N CYS A 25 -18.50 -28.72 -2.24
CA CYS A 25 -19.58 -29.59 -2.67
C CYS A 25 -20.52 -29.04 -3.77
N SER A 26 -20.32 -27.81 -4.26
CA SER A 26 -21.10 -27.18 -5.34
C SER A 26 -22.63 -27.32 -5.19
N LEU A 27 -23.13 -27.03 -4.00
CA LEU A 27 -24.52 -27.25 -3.59
C LEU A 27 -25.54 -26.36 -4.31
N GLY A 28 -25.08 -25.24 -4.87
CA GLY A 28 -25.93 -24.22 -5.48
C GLY A 28 -26.91 -23.58 -4.48
N HIS A 29 -27.77 -22.69 -4.97
CA HIS A 29 -28.71 -21.93 -4.12
C HIS A 29 -29.65 -22.83 -3.30
N SER A 30 -30.23 -23.87 -3.93
CA SER A 30 -31.15 -24.79 -3.26
C SER A 30 -30.49 -25.56 -2.12
N GLY A 31 -29.20 -25.91 -2.24
CA GLY A 31 -28.48 -26.57 -1.17
C GLY A 31 -28.16 -25.64 0.00
N ILE A 32 -27.90 -24.36 -0.26
CA ILE A 32 -27.76 -23.34 0.79
C ILE A 32 -29.07 -23.17 1.58
N LEU A 33 -30.21 -23.15 0.89
CA LEU A 33 -31.52 -23.13 1.55
C LEU A 33 -31.74 -24.37 2.43
N LEU A 34 -31.29 -25.54 1.98
CA LEU A 34 -31.35 -26.76 2.78
C LEU A 34 -30.46 -26.66 4.03
N ILE A 35 -29.26 -26.10 3.93
CA ILE A 35 -28.40 -25.84 5.10
C ILE A 35 -29.10 -24.88 6.07
N ALA A 36 -29.64 -23.77 5.59
CA ALA A 36 -30.39 -22.84 6.43
C ALA A 36 -31.60 -23.52 7.10
N SER A 37 -32.29 -24.45 6.41
CA SER A 37 -33.37 -25.23 7.00
C SER A 37 -32.89 -26.22 8.06
N LEU A 38 -31.72 -26.83 7.86
CA LEU A 38 -31.07 -27.73 8.81
C LEU A 38 -30.68 -26.99 10.09
N LEU A 39 -30.12 -25.79 9.96
CA LEU A 39 -29.73 -24.95 11.10
C LEU A 39 -30.94 -24.52 11.96
N ARG A 40 -32.11 -24.34 11.34
CA ARG A 40 -33.36 -24.04 12.06
C ARG A 40 -33.99 -25.26 12.75
N HIS A 41 -33.50 -26.46 12.51
CA HIS A 41 -34.08 -27.67 13.09
C HIS A 41 -33.76 -27.75 14.59
N HIS A 42 -34.77 -27.95 15.44
CA HIS A 42 -34.64 -27.97 16.91
C HIS A 42 -33.65 -29.02 17.47
N GLN A 43 -33.36 -30.08 16.70
CA GLN A 43 -32.37 -31.12 17.07
C GLN A 43 -30.94 -30.80 16.58
N CYS A 44 -30.72 -29.68 15.89
CA CYS A 44 -29.41 -29.28 15.42
C CYS A 44 -28.54 -28.90 16.63
N GLN A 45 -27.37 -29.55 16.75
CA GLN A 45 -26.40 -29.33 17.81
C GLN A 45 -25.00 -29.06 17.22
N LEU A 46 -24.96 -28.52 16.01
CA LEU A 46 -23.71 -28.22 15.32
C LEU A 46 -22.92 -27.19 16.12
N THR A 47 -21.64 -27.48 16.31
CA THR A 47 -20.62 -26.60 16.88
C THR A 47 -19.69 -26.04 15.80
N LEU A 48 -19.53 -26.78 14.69
CA LEU A 48 -18.78 -26.33 13.51
C LEU A 48 -19.61 -26.54 12.24
N LEU A 49 -19.71 -25.49 11.43
CA LEU A 49 -20.23 -25.55 10.08
C LEU A 49 -19.19 -25.01 9.10
N ASP A 50 -18.81 -25.83 8.12
CA ASP A 50 -17.98 -25.42 7.00
C ASP A 50 -18.77 -25.48 5.68
N ILE A 51 -18.99 -24.32 5.10
CA ILE A 51 -19.66 -24.12 3.82
C ILE A 51 -18.74 -23.38 2.83
N SER A 52 -17.43 -23.44 3.04
CA SER A 52 -16.45 -22.75 2.21
C SER A 52 -16.51 -23.23 0.75
N ASN A 53 -16.13 -22.38 -0.19
CA ASN A 53 -16.18 -22.68 -1.63
C ASN A 53 -17.59 -23.07 -2.13
N GLN A 54 -18.63 -22.45 -1.57
CA GLN A 54 -20.01 -22.55 -2.04
C GLN A 54 -20.52 -21.20 -2.56
N PRO A 55 -21.31 -21.15 -3.63
CA PRO A 55 -21.90 -19.90 -4.12
C PRO A 55 -23.06 -19.45 -3.21
N VAL A 56 -22.74 -18.95 -2.01
CA VAL A 56 -23.72 -18.54 -1.01
C VAL A 56 -24.44 -17.28 -1.46
N SER A 57 -23.71 -16.29 -1.99
CA SER A 57 -24.18 -14.94 -2.34
C SER A 57 -24.83 -14.19 -1.15
N ALA A 58 -25.15 -12.91 -1.34
CA ALA A 58 -25.86 -12.12 -0.33
C ALA A 58 -27.22 -12.73 0.07
N ALA A 59 -27.95 -13.32 -0.88
CA ALA A 59 -29.26 -13.94 -0.61
C ALA A 59 -29.14 -15.19 0.29
N GLY A 60 -28.16 -16.06 0.02
CA GLY A 60 -27.91 -17.22 0.86
C GLY A 60 -27.40 -16.84 2.25
N MET A 61 -26.58 -15.78 2.35
CA MET A 61 -26.10 -15.27 3.63
C MET A 61 -27.24 -14.75 4.50
N ARG A 62 -28.27 -14.13 3.91
CA ARG A 62 -29.48 -13.72 4.64
C ARG A 62 -30.18 -14.92 5.28
N GLU A 63 -30.34 -15.99 4.52
CA GLU A 63 -31.01 -17.20 4.98
C GLU A 63 -30.23 -17.89 6.09
N ILE A 64 -28.91 -18.06 5.91
CA ILE A 64 -28.02 -18.59 6.93
C ILE A 64 -28.02 -17.70 8.17
N GLY A 65 -27.83 -16.39 8.00
CA GLY A 65 -27.81 -15.41 9.08
C GLY A 65 -29.04 -15.47 9.97
N SER A 66 -30.24 -15.52 9.37
CA SER A 66 -31.49 -15.67 10.11
C SER A 66 -31.62 -17.02 10.82
N ALA A 67 -30.97 -18.07 10.32
CA ALA A 67 -30.94 -19.39 10.93
C ALA A 67 -29.89 -19.53 12.06
N LEU A 68 -28.90 -18.63 12.12
CA LEU A 68 -27.86 -18.63 13.16
C LEU A 68 -28.35 -18.10 14.51
N LEU A 69 -29.23 -17.09 14.49
CA LEU A 69 -29.76 -16.46 15.72
C LEU A 69 -30.38 -17.45 16.73
N PRO A 70 -31.20 -18.44 16.32
CA PRO A 70 -31.73 -19.45 17.26
C PRO A 70 -30.72 -20.56 17.61
N LEU A 71 -29.58 -20.69 16.90
CA LEU A 71 -28.65 -21.80 17.04
C LEU A 71 -27.51 -21.45 18.02
N LEU A 72 -27.78 -21.65 19.32
CA LEU A 72 -26.82 -21.30 20.39
C LEU A 72 -25.61 -22.25 20.49
N SER A 73 -25.66 -23.41 19.82
CA SER A 73 -24.58 -24.41 19.89
C SER A 73 -23.39 -24.09 18.99
N LEU A 74 -23.58 -23.29 17.93
CA LEU A 74 -22.56 -23.07 16.92
C LEU A 74 -21.42 -22.18 17.46
N GLN A 75 -20.19 -22.66 17.32
CA GLN A 75 -18.97 -21.99 17.77
C GLN A 75 -18.15 -21.46 16.60
N SER A 76 -18.08 -22.22 15.52
CA SER A 76 -17.27 -21.90 14.34
C SER A 76 -18.10 -21.97 13.07
N LEU A 77 -18.07 -20.90 12.29
CA LEU A 77 -18.67 -20.82 10.97
C LEU A 77 -17.61 -20.47 9.93
N GLN A 78 -17.36 -21.39 9.00
CA GLN A 78 -16.42 -21.20 7.89
C GLN A 78 -17.19 -20.95 6.59
N MET A 79 -16.97 -19.78 6.01
CA MET A 79 -17.60 -19.29 4.79
C MET A 79 -16.55 -18.68 3.88
N ASN A 80 -15.36 -19.28 3.81
CA ASN A 80 -14.30 -18.78 2.95
C ASN A 80 -14.67 -18.99 1.48
N SER A 81 -14.37 -18.02 0.60
CA SER A 81 -14.61 -18.14 -0.85
C SER A 81 -16.07 -18.42 -1.20
N CYS A 82 -17.00 -17.71 -0.54
CA CYS A 82 -18.44 -17.87 -0.72
C CYS A 82 -19.11 -16.81 -1.61
N GLY A 83 -18.34 -15.85 -2.12
CA GLY A 83 -18.82 -14.80 -3.03
C GLY A 83 -19.88 -13.90 -2.42
N LEU A 84 -19.69 -13.46 -1.17
CA LEU A 84 -20.68 -12.63 -0.47
C LEU A 84 -20.82 -11.22 -1.05
N GLY A 85 -19.71 -10.59 -1.45
CA GLY A 85 -19.64 -9.18 -1.81
C GLY A 85 -19.99 -8.25 -0.63
N ASP A 86 -20.05 -6.95 -0.89
CA ASP A 86 -20.42 -5.95 0.11
C ASP A 86 -21.83 -6.18 0.68
N ASP A 87 -22.82 -6.51 -0.17
CA ASP A 87 -24.19 -6.78 0.25
C ASP A 87 -24.27 -7.95 1.26
N GLY A 88 -23.56 -9.05 0.98
CA GLY A 88 -23.50 -10.20 1.89
C GLY A 88 -22.72 -9.88 3.16
N GLY A 89 -21.66 -9.07 3.06
CA GLY A 89 -20.91 -8.59 4.21
C GLY A 89 -21.73 -7.67 5.11
N GLU A 90 -22.55 -6.76 4.57
CA GLU A 90 -23.45 -5.91 5.38
C GLU A 90 -24.51 -6.73 6.13
N ILE A 91 -25.03 -7.77 5.49
CA ILE A 91 -25.92 -8.74 6.15
C ILE A 91 -25.18 -9.41 7.30
N LEU A 92 -23.95 -9.87 7.08
CA LEU A 92 -23.14 -10.49 8.13
C LEU A 92 -22.83 -9.52 9.28
N VAL A 93 -22.60 -8.22 9.01
CA VAL A 93 -22.47 -7.18 10.06
C VAL A 93 -23.71 -7.16 10.95
N ASN A 94 -24.90 -7.17 10.34
CA ASN A 94 -26.15 -7.15 11.10
C ASN A 94 -26.33 -8.43 11.90
N VAL A 95 -26.01 -9.61 11.34
CA VAL A 95 -26.03 -10.88 12.08
C VAL A 95 -25.11 -10.83 13.30
N ILE A 96 -23.88 -10.33 13.15
CA ILE A 96 -22.92 -10.21 14.27
C ILE A 96 -23.44 -9.24 15.34
N ARG A 97 -24.07 -8.13 14.94
CA ARG A 97 -24.71 -7.19 15.88
C ARG A 97 -25.89 -7.82 16.61
N ASP A 98 -26.71 -8.59 15.91
CA ASP A 98 -27.86 -9.28 16.49
C ASP A 98 -27.40 -10.37 17.47
N LEU A 99 -26.30 -11.06 17.16
CA LEU A 99 -25.63 -11.98 18.08
C LEU A 99 -25.25 -11.27 19.40
N ALA A 100 -24.83 -10.00 19.39
CA ALA A 100 -24.52 -9.27 20.63
C ALA A 100 -25.66 -9.23 21.67
N TYR A 101 -26.92 -9.41 21.24
CA TYR A 101 -28.10 -9.39 22.10
C TYR A 101 -28.57 -10.78 22.52
N VAL A 102 -27.95 -11.84 22.02
CA VAL A 102 -28.33 -13.24 22.27
C VAL A 102 -27.17 -13.96 22.95
N SER A 103 -27.47 -14.86 23.90
CA SER A 103 -26.45 -15.69 24.56
C SER A 103 -25.92 -16.78 23.61
N HIS A 104 -25.07 -16.42 22.65
CA HIS A 104 -24.45 -17.33 21.70
C HIS A 104 -23.12 -17.90 22.20
N ASN A 105 -22.70 -19.03 21.61
CA ASN A 105 -21.37 -19.61 21.80
C ASN A 105 -20.42 -19.38 20.61
N MET A 106 -20.80 -18.55 19.63
CA MET A 106 -19.96 -18.24 18.48
C MET A 106 -18.63 -17.62 18.93
N THR A 107 -17.52 -18.26 18.56
CA THR A 107 -16.16 -17.79 18.86
C THR A 107 -15.38 -17.42 17.61
N LYS A 108 -15.69 -18.04 16.46
CA LYS A 108 -14.97 -17.81 15.21
C LYS A 108 -15.89 -17.74 13.99
N ILE A 109 -15.67 -16.74 13.14
CA ILE A 109 -16.22 -16.67 11.78
C ILE A 109 -15.07 -16.50 10.78
N ASP A 110 -14.99 -17.37 9.78
CA ASP A 110 -14.11 -17.17 8.62
C ASP A 110 -14.94 -16.66 7.45
N ALA A 111 -14.75 -15.40 7.08
CA ALA A 111 -15.36 -14.74 5.94
C ALA A 111 -14.30 -14.27 4.93
N GLY A 112 -13.16 -14.95 4.84
CA GLY A 112 -12.12 -14.65 3.85
C GLY A 112 -12.55 -14.90 2.40
N ASN A 113 -11.86 -14.28 1.44
CA ASN A 113 -12.02 -14.48 0.00
C ASN A 113 -13.45 -14.27 -0.52
N ASN A 114 -14.18 -13.34 0.07
CA ASN A 114 -15.58 -13.07 -0.24
C ASN A 114 -15.81 -11.80 -1.06
N PHE A 115 -14.74 -11.16 -1.56
CA PHE A 115 -14.80 -9.91 -2.33
C PHE A 115 -15.48 -8.76 -1.56
N ILE A 116 -15.27 -8.70 -0.24
CA ILE A 116 -15.83 -7.67 0.63
C ILE A 116 -14.93 -6.41 0.60
N GLY A 117 -15.53 -5.27 0.33
CA GLY A 117 -14.86 -3.98 0.28
C GLY A 117 -14.43 -3.48 1.65
N PHE A 118 -13.51 -2.51 1.64
CA PHE A 118 -12.87 -1.95 2.85
C PHE A 118 -13.87 -1.47 3.92
N LYS A 119 -14.92 -0.76 3.50
CA LYS A 119 -15.95 -0.21 4.40
C LYS A 119 -16.65 -1.31 5.19
N VAL A 120 -17.07 -2.37 4.50
CA VAL A 120 -17.80 -3.49 5.12
C VAL A 120 -16.87 -4.34 5.97
N CYS A 121 -15.64 -4.62 5.52
CA CYS A 121 -14.62 -5.28 6.35
C CYS A 121 -14.36 -4.53 7.67
N THR A 122 -14.29 -3.20 7.64
CA THR A 122 -14.10 -2.38 8.85
C THR A 122 -15.30 -2.50 9.80
N LEU A 123 -16.52 -2.49 9.26
CA LEU A 123 -17.74 -2.69 10.06
C LEU A 123 -17.79 -4.09 10.68
N LEU A 124 -17.40 -5.12 9.92
CA LEU A 124 -17.31 -6.50 10.39
C LEU A 124 -16.32 -6.63 11.55
N SER A 125 -15.09 -6.14 11.38
CA SER A 125 -14.07 -6.17 12.45
C SER A 125 -14.54 -5.42 13.70
N LYS A 126 -15.19 -4.26 13.55
CA LYS A 126 -15.71 -3.48 14.68
C LYS A 126 -16.84 -4.22 15.40
N ALA A 127 -17.79 -4.80 14.66
CA ALA A 127 -18.90 -5.55 15.24
C ALA A 127 -18.39 -6.82 15.96
N ALA A 128 -17.44 -7.55 15.36
CA ALA A 128 -16.85 -8.75 15.96
C ALA A 128 -16.07 -8.43 17.25
N ALA A 129 -15.28 -7.34 17.24
CA ALA A 129 -14.52 -6.90 18.42
C ALA A 129 -15.42 -6.54 19.62
N GLN A 130 -16.62 -6.01 19.38
CA GLN A 130 -17.58 -5.65 20.44
C GLN A 130 -18.08 -6.87 21.23
N ILE A 131 -18.14 -8.04 20.59
CA ILE A 131 -18.63 -9.28 21.20
C ILE A 131 -17.50 -10.30 21.49
N GLY A 132 -16.24 -9.92 21.27
CA GLY A 132 -15.08 -10.81 21.46
C GLY A 132 -15.01 -11.97 20.44
N LEU A 133 -15.61 -11.79 19.27
CA LEU A 133 -15.62 -12.78 18.18
C LEU A 133 -14.34 -12.66 17.33
N LEU A 134 -13.69 -13.78 17.05
CA LEU A 134 -12.59 -13.84 16.09
C LEU A 134 -13.17 -13.90 14.67
N ILE A 135 -12.88 -12.89 13.85
CA ILE A 135 -13.30 -12.87 12.44
C ILE A 135 -12.09 -12.85 11.51
N SER A 136 -12.03 -13.78 10.56
CA SER A 136 -11.09 -13.73 9.44
C SER A 136 -11.72 -13.04 8.23
N LEU A 137 -11.01 -12.09 7.64
CA LEU A 137 -11.43 -11.33 6.47
C LEU A 137 -10.35 -11.34 5.37
N ASP A 138 -9.43 -12.29 5.44
CA ASP A 138 -8.29 -12.40 4.53
C ASP A 138 -8.76 -12.49 3.07
N GLY A 139 -8.01 -11.93 2.12
CA GLY A 139 -8.32 -12.04 0.68
C GLY A 139 -9.51 -11.24 0.15
N ASN A 140 -10.18 -10.41 0.97
CA ASN A 140 -11.37 -9.66 0.54
C ASN A 140 -11.08 -8.38 -0.29
N ARG A 141 -10.03 -7.63 0.05
CA ARG A 141 -9.74 -6.29 -0.49
C ARG A 141 -9.01 -6.30 -1.83
N ILE A 142 -9.40 -7.20 -2.74
CA ILE A 142 -8.68 -7.49 -3.99
C ILE A 142 -8.50 -6.23 -4.85
N LEU A 143 -9.52 -5.37 -4.97
CA LEU A 143 -9.42 -4.15 -5.77
C LEU A 143 -8.42 -3.16 -5.18
N ASP A 144 -8.42 -2.99 -3.85
CA ASP A 144 -7.46 -2.12 -3.17
C ASP A 144 -6.03 -2.59 -3.45
N GLU A 145 -5.79 -3.90 -3.31
CA GLU A 145 -4.48 -4.52 -3.52
C GLU A 145 -4.06 -4.48 -4.99
N LEU A 146 -5.00 -4.64 -5.94
CA LEU A 146 -4.74 -4.50 -7.36
C LEU A 146 -4.33 -3.07 -7.74
N CYS A 147 -5.00 -2.06 -7.17
CA CYS A 147 -4.65 -0.66 -7.36
C CYS A 147 -3.26 -0.37 -6.79
N ASN A 148 -2.95 -0.85 -5.58
CA ASN A 148 -1.66 -0.69 -4.94
C ASN A 148 -0.53 -1.38 -5.70
N ALA A 149 -0.73 -2.63 -6.11
CA ALA A 149 0.23 -3.40 -6.90
C ALA A 149 0.45 -2.75 -8.28
N GLY A 150 -0.63 -2.35 -8.96
CA GLY A 150 -0.57 -1.71 -10.27
C GLY A 150 0.18 -0.38 -10.27
N SER A 151 -0.05 0.48 -9.27
CA SER A 151 0.62 1.78 -9.18
C SER A 151 2.14 1.64 -9.02
N HIS A 152 2.61 0.70 -8.21
CA HIS A 152 4.04 0.47 -7.99
C HIS A 152 4.68 -0.45 -9.03
N LEU A 153 3.94 -1.34 -9.69
CA LEU A 153 4.42 -2.06 -10.86
C LEU A 153 4.72 -1.08 -12.02
N LEU A 154 3.86 -0.07 -12.22
CA LEU A 154 4.16 1.02 -13.14
C LEU A 154 5.43 1.77 -12.73
N GLY A 155 5.57 2.09 -11.44
CA GLY A 155 6.79 2.68 -10.88
C GLY A 155 8.05 1.85 -11.15
N PHE A 156 7.96 0.52 -11.01
CA PHE A 156 9.06 -0.41 -11.31
C PHE A 156 9.43 -0.42 -12.79
N ILE A 157 8.45 -0.46 -13.70
CA ILE A 157 8.71 -0.40 -15.15
C ILE A 157 9.41 0.93 -15.50
N LEU A 158 8.90 2.04 -14.97
CA LEU A 158 9.52 3.36 -15.15
C LEU A 158 10.93 3.42 -14.54
N SER A 159 11.18 2.80 -13.39
CA SER A 159 12.50 2.78 -12.76
C SER A 159 13.52 1.98 -13.58
N ILE A 160 13.12 0.87 -14.20
CA ILE A 160 14.00 0.08 -15.08
C ILE A 160 14.36 0.88 -16.34
N LEU A 161 13.37 1.48 -16.99
CA LEU A 161 13.60 2.33 -18.17
C LEU A 161 14.47 3.54 -17.81
N GLY A 162 14.12 4.25 -16.74
CA GLY A 162 14.86 5.39 -16.22
C GLY A 162 16.30 5.03 -15.84
N SER A 163 16.51 3.85 -15.23
CA SER A 163 17.85 3.35 -14.93
C SER A 163 18.66 3.14 -16.21
N GLY A 164 18.07 2.58 -17.27
CA GLY A 164 18.72 2.45 -18.58
C GLY A 164 19.18 3.79 -19.15
N PHE A 165 18.30 4.81 -19.13
CA PHE A 165 18.65 6.16 -19.58
C PHE A 165 19.73 6.82 -18.72
N LEU A 166 19.64 6.69 -17.40
CA LEU A 166 20.57 7.30 -16.46
C LEU A 166 21.96 6.66 -16.57
N MET A 167 22.02 5.32 -16.62
CA MET A 167 23.27 4.59 -16.81
C MET A 167 23.91 4.85 -18.17
N HIS A 168 23.09 4.97 -19.24
CA HIS A 168 23.60 5.36 -20.55
C HIS A 168 24.25 6.75 -20.54
N ARG A 169 23.64 7.70 -19.80
CA ARG A 169 24.15 9.08 -19.67
C ARG A 169 25.50 9.15 -18.98
N VAL A 170 25.75 8.31 -17.97
CA VAL A 170 27.01 8.31 -17.21
C VAL A 170 28.02 7.27 -17.66
N ARG A 171 27.76 6.51 -18.74
CA ARG A 171 28.57 5.35 -19.16
C ARG A 171 30.05 5.65 -19.48
N HIS A 172 30.37 6.91 -19.75
CA HIS A 172 31.73 7.38 -20.07
C HIS A 172 32.33 8.26 -18.95
N LYS A 173 31.65 8.35 -17.81
CA LYS A 173 32.14 9.05 -16.61
C LYS A 173 33.03 8.11 -15.79
N GLU A 174 33.65 8.65 -14.75
CA GLU A 174 34.53 7.91 -13.85
C GLU A 174 33.78 6.80 -13.10
N ASP A 175 34.50 5.73 -12.73
CA ASP A 175 33.92 4.54 -12.11
C ASP A 175 33.10 4.84 -10.85
N TYR A 176 33.52 5.82 -10.04
CA TYR A 176 32.78 6.20 -8.83
C TYR A 176 31.42 6.84 -9.16
N VAL A 177 31.32 7.57 -10.27
CA VAL A 177 30.06 8.15 -10.75
C VAL A 177 29.09 7.03 -11.14
N ILE A 178 29.59 6.07 -11.92
CA ILE A 178 28.83 4.89 -12.35
C ILE A 178 28.37 4.10 -11.12
N PHE A 179 29.24 3.89 -10.13
CA PHE A 179 28.93 3.17 -8.90
C PHE A 179 27.80 3.80 -8.09
N TYR A 180 27.89 5.10 -7.78
CA TYR A 180 26.84 5.77 -6.99
C TYR A 180 25.52 5.91 -7.75
N MET A 181 25.57 6.06 -9.08
CA MET A 181 24.37 6.04 -9.93
C MET A 181 23.71 4.65 -9.96
N ALA A 182 24.52 3.58 -10.03
CA ALA A 182 24.02 2.21 -9.99
C ALA A 182 23.35 1.89 -8.66
N ILE A 183 23.90 2.36 -7.52
CA ILE A 183 23.26 2.23 -6.20
C ILE A 183 21.87 2.86 -6.20
N TYR A 184 21.75 4.10 -6.71
CA TYR A 184 20.46 4.77 -6.80
C TYR A 184 19.47 3.98 -7.66
N CYS A 185 19.86 3.61 -8.89
CA CYS A 185 19.02 2.86 -9.83
C CYS A 185 18.52 1.53 -9.24
N LEU A 186 19.41 0.79 -8.58
CA LEU A 186 19.09 -0.49 -7.96
C LEU A 186 18.16 -0.31 -6.77
N SER A 187 18.43 0.66 -5.90
CA SER A 187 17.57 0.95 -4.74
C SER A 187 16.15 1.35 -5.15
N LEU A 188 16.01 2.18 -6.18
CA LEU A 188 14.73 2.61 -6.74
C LEU A 188 13.94 1.43 -7.31
N SER A 189 14.61 0.57 -8.07
CA SER A 189 13.98 -0.60 -8.67
C SER A 189 13.59 -1.66 -7.64
N ILE A 190 14.44 -1.91 -6.63
CA ILE A 190 14.12 -2.83 -5.54
C ILE A 190 12.92 -2.32 -4.74
N MET A 191 12.87 -1.03 -4.39
CA MET A 191 11.76 -0.47 -3.62
C MET A 191 10.42 -0.70 -4.33
N TYR A 192 10.31 -0.30 -5.61
CA TYR A 192 9.06 -0.48 -6.35
C TYR A 192 8.71 -1.95 -6.57
N LEU A 193 9.70 -2.80 -6.85
CA LEU A 193 9.46 -4.24 -7.02
C LEU A 193 8.96 -4.87 -5.73
N SER A 194 9.63 -4.61 -4.60
CA SER A 194 9.24 -5.13 -3.29
C SER A 194 7.81 -4.75 -2.95
N SER A 195 7.43 -3.49 -3.20
CA SER A 195 6.08 -3.01 -2.95
C SER A 195 5.03 -3.63 -3.88
N ALA A 196 5.32 -3.73 -5.17
CA ALA A 196 4.44 -4.38 -6.14
C ALA A 196 4.23 -5.85 -5.78
N LEU A 197 5.27 -6.57 -5.35
CA LEU A 197 5.19 -7.96 -4.94
C LEU A 197 4.40 -8.14 -3.64
N TYR A 198 4.59 -7.25 -2.65
CA TYR A 198 3.82 -7.27 -1.40
C TYR A 198 2.31 -7.23 -1.65
N HIS A 199 1.86 -6.25 -2.43
CA HIS A 199 0.45 -6.13 -2.78
C HIS A 199 -0.04 -7.20 -3.76
N SER A 200 0.85 -7.82 -4.55
CA SER A 200 0.47 -8.94 -5.43
C SER A 200 0.27 -10.26 -4.68
N PHE A 201 0.98 -10.45 -3.56
CA PHE A 201 0.95 -11.70 -2.78
C PHE A 201 0.13 -11.60 -1.48
N PHE A 202 -0.76 -10.60 -1.37
CA PHE A 202 -1.56 -10.34 -0.17
C PHE A 202 -2.43 -11.53 0.33
N ASP A 203 -2.71 -12.50 -0.54
CA ASP A 203 -3.56 -13.68 -0.24
C ASP A 203 -2.79 -15.01 -0.17
N GLN A 204 -1.45 -15.01 -0.18
CA GLN A 204 -0.63 -16.24 -0.18
C GLN A 204 -0.34 -16.81 1.22
N GLY A 205 -1.09 -16.39 2.24
CA GLY A 205 -0.93 -16.82 3.64
C GLY A 205 0.08 -16.00 4.46
N HIS A 206 -0.02 -16.12 5.79
CA HIS A 206 0.64 -15.20 6.74
C HIS A 206 2.17 -15.13 6.58
N GLU A 207 2.86 -16.26 6.39
CA GLU A 207 4.33 -16.29 6.28
C GLU A 207 4.82 -15.57 5.02
N VAL A 208 4.19 -15.83 3.87
CA VAL A 208 4.54 -15.21 2.60
C VAL A 208 4.27 -13.72 2.63
N VAL A 209 3.08 -13.32 3.09
CA VAL A 209 2.69 -11.90 3.23
C VAL A 209 3.65 -11.16 4.16
N HIS A 210 4.06 -11.78 5.27
CA HIS A 210 5.01 -11.18 6.21
C HIS A 210 6.39 -10.94 5.56
N ILE A 211 6.93 -11.91 4.81
CA ILE A 211 8.22 -11.75 4.12
C ILE A 211 8.18 -10.56 3.15
N PHE A 212 7.14 -10.48 2.30
CA PHE A 212 7.04 -9.38 1.35
C PHE A 212 6.72 -8.04 2.03
N ALA A 213 5.98 -8.02 3.14
CA ALA A 213 5.79 -6.81 3.94
C ALA A 213 7.13 -6.27 4.47
N VAL A 214 7.99 -7.15 5.00
CA VAL A 214 9.33 -6.77 5.44
C VAL A 214 10.16 -6.23 4.26
N LEU A 215 10.10 -6.87 3.09
CA LEU A 215 10.80 -6.36 1.90
C LEU A 215 10.29 -4.97 1.48
N ASP A 216 8.99 -4.73 1.51
CA ASP A 216 8.39 -3.43 1.21
C ASP A 216 8.85 -2.35 2.21
N TYR A 217 8.77 -2.63 3.51
CA TYR A 217 9.24 -1.70 4.56
C TYR A 217 10.75 -1.41 4.47
N THR A 218 11.56 -2.42 4.14
CA THR A 218 13.00 -2.26 3.97
C THR A 218 13.36 -1.53 2.67
N GLY A 219 12.56 -1.68 1.61
CA GLY A 219 12.70 -0.98 0.34
C GLY A 219 12.72 0.54 0.49
N ILE A 220 11.90 1.11 1.37
CA ILE A 220 11.88 2.56 1.65
C ILE A 220 13.21 3.01 2.28
N PHE A 221 13.74 2.29 3.28
CA PHE A 221 15.04 2.61 3.89
C PHE A 221 16.17 2.55 2.84
N LEU A 222 16.15 1.52 2.01
CA LEU A 222 17.13 1.32 0.96
C LEU A 222 17.09 2.45 -0.07
N LEU A 223 15.90 2.85 -0.53
CA LEU A 223 15.76 3.95 -1.48
C LEU A 223 16.18 5.29 -0.87
N ILE A 224 15.82 5.59 0.38
CA ILE A 224 16.26 6.84 1.00
C ILE A 224 17.79 6.89 1.02
N ALA A 225 18.48 5.87 1.52
CA ALA A 225 19.95 5.85 1.51
C ALA A 225 20.54 5.86 0.09
N GLY A 226 19.96 5.10 -0.83
CA GLY A 226 20.39 5.05 -2.23
C GLY A 226 20.19 6.37 -3.00
N SER A 227 19.19 7.18 -2.62
CA SER A 227 18.96 8.50 -3.19
C SER A 227 20.02 9.52 -2.76
N TYR A 228 20.60 9.38 -1.56
CA TYR A 228 21.69 10.23 -1.08
C TYR A 228 23.03 9.91 -1.76
N SER A 229 23.22 8.67 -2.20
CA SER A 229 24.47 8.19 -2.82
C SER A 229 24.97 9.06 -3.98
N PRO A 230 24.18 9.40 -5.01
CA PRO A 230 24.65 10.27 -6.09
C PRO A 230 24.91 11.71 -5.60
N PHE A 231 24.08 12.29 -4.72
CA PHE A 231 24.32 13.65 -4.23
C PHE A 231 25.62 13.78 -3.43
N LEU A 232 25.84 12.90 -2.45
CA LEU A 232 27.01 12.98 -1.57
C LEU A 232 28.26 12.34 -2.20
N GLY A 233 28.09 11.19 -2.84
CA GLY A 233 29.19 10.41 -3.40
C GLY A 233 29.79 11.00 -4.67
N ILE A 234 29.03 11.78 -5.44
CA ILE A 234 29.48 12.39 -6.69
C ILE A 234 29.81 13.88 -6.50
N LEU A 235 28.86 14.71 -6.04
CA LEU A 235 29.06 16.16 -5.99
C LEU A 235 30.11 16.59 -4.96
N PHE A 236 30.31 15.78 -3.92
CA PHE A 236 31.26 16.00 -2.82
C PHE A 236 32.28 14.86 -2.71
N HIS A 237 32.58 14.22 -3.84
CA HIS A 237 33.59 13.16 -3.89
C HIS A 237 34.92 13.63 -3.29
N GLY A 238 35.48 12.85 -2.37
CA GLY A 238 36.72 13.19 -1.66
C GLY A 238 36.50 13.93 -0.32
N GLU A 239 35.33 14.51 -0.07
CA GLU A 239 35.07 15.25 1.17
C GLU A 239 34.70 14.33 2.34
N THR A 240 35.41 14.47 3.46
CA THR A 240 35.25 13.57 4.62
C THR A 240 33.87 13.68 5.25
N TRP A 241 33.32 14.88 5.38
CA TRP A 241 31.98 15.06 5.97
C TRP A 241 30.89 14.40 5.12
N ALA A 242 30.99 14.45 3.79
CA ALA A 242 30.03 13.84 2.88
C ALA A 242 30.08 12.31 2.97
N ARG A 243 31.29 11.72 3.06
CA ARG A 243 31.45 10.28 3.31
C ARG A 243 30.89 9.86 4.67
N LEU A 244 31.11 10.64 5.72
CA LEU A 244 30.58 10.34 7.05
C LEU A 244 29.05 10.44 7.07
N LEU A 245 28.48 11.46 6.43
CA LEU A 245 27.04 11.62 6.31
C LEU A 245 26.42 10.47 5.50
N LEU A 246 27.00 10.11 4.36
CA LEU A 246 26.53 8.98 3.57
C LEU A 246 26.62 7.67 4.36
N GLY A 247 27.74 7.45 5.07
CA GLY A 247 27.90 6.29 5.96
C GLY A 247 26.86 6.24 7.07
N ALA A 248 26.53 7.39 7.67
CA ALA A 248 25.48 7.51 8.67
C ALA A 248 24.10 7.18 8.08
N MET A 249 23.77 7.66 6.88
CA MET A 249 22.53 7.35 6.18
C MET A 249 22.37 5.84 5.94
N TRP A 250 23.43 5.17 5.49
CA TRP A 250 23.43 3.71 5.31
C TRP A 250 23.36 2.96 6.65
N ALA A 251 24.03 3.43 7.70
CA ALA A 251 23.96 2.82 9.02
C ALA A 251 22.54 2.90 9.62
N VAL A 252 21.88 4.06 9.51
CA VAL A 252 20.48 4.23 9.94
C VAL A 252 19.56 3.39 9.07
N ALA A 253 19.77 3.33 7.75
CA ALA A 253 18.98 2.48 6.85
C ALA A 253 19.06 1.00 7.25
N ILE A 254 20.27 0.47 7.44
CA ILE A 254 20.49 -0.93 7.87
C ILE A 254 19.82 -1.18 9.23
N THR A 255 19.97 -0.26 10.19
CA THR A 255 19.34 -0.38 11.51
C THR A 255 17.81 -0.38 11.39
N GLY A 256 17.25 0.52 10.58
CA GLY A 256 15.83 0.59 10.28
C GLY A 256 15.32 -0.67 9.58
N MET A 257 16.12 -1.24 8.67
CA MET A 257 15.79 -2.49 8.00
C MET A 257 15.77 -3.68 8.96
N CYS A 258 16.77 -3.80 9.84
CA CYS A 258 16.78 -4.80 10.90
C CYS A 258 15.59 -4.62 11.84
N SER A 259 15.25 -3.39 12.21
CA SER A 259 14.05 -3.11 13.00
C SER A 259 12.79 -3.57 12.28
N ALA A 260 12.63 -3.25 10.99
CA ALA A 260 11.48 -3.69 10.20
C ALA A 260 11.35 -5.21 10.09
N ALA A 261 12.49 -5.94 10.09
CA ALA A 261 12.52 -7.40 10.00
C ALA A 261 12.26 -8.11 11.33
N PHE A 262 12.68 -7.53 12.47
CA PHE A 262 12.73 -8.24 13.75
C PHE A 262 11.88 -7.64 14.87
N TYR A 263 11.44 -6.37 14.77
CA TYR A 263 10.69 -5.70 15.82
C TYR A 263 9.18 -5.72 15.58
N THR A 264 8.43 -6.35 16.49
CA THR A 264 6.97 -6.52 16.42
C THR A 264 6.20 -5.75 17.50
N GLY A 265 6.77 -4.68 18.05
CA GLY A 265 6.14 -3.89 19.13
C GLY A 265 5.03 -2.93 18.67
N PRO A 266 4.25 -2.36 19.61
CA PRO A 266 3.04 -1.58 19.33
C PRO A 266 3.30 -0.26 18.57
N HIS A 267 4.52 0.26 18.58
CA HIS A 267 4.91 1.53 17.97
C HIS A 267 5.78 1.38 16.72
N GLN A 268 5.84 0.17 16.14
CA GLN A 268 6.73 -0.12 15.00
C GLN A 268 6.46 0.76 13.77
N GLN A 269 5.19 1.10 13.51
CA GLN A 269 4.82 1.92 12.36
C GLN A 269 5.28 3.37 12.55
N GLU A 270 5.06 3.94 13.74
CA GLU A 270 5.46 5.31 14.07
C GLU A 270 6.99 5.45 14.06
N LEU A 271 7.70 4.47 14.62
CA LEU A 271 9.16 4.41 14.58
C LEU A 271 9.68 4.46 13.14
N ARG A 272 9.12 3.63 12.24
CA ARG A 272 9.51 3.64 10.82
C ARG A 272 9.25 4.98 10.16
N ILE A 273 8.08 5.57 10.35
CA ILE A 273 7.74 6.90 9.79
C ILE A 273 8.73 7.95 10.27
N VAL A 274 9.03 8.00 11.58
CA VAL A 274 10.00 8.95 12.16
C VAL A 274 11.38 8.77 11.53
N LEU A 275 11.84 7.53 11.36
CA LEU A 275 13.12 7.25 10.74
C LEU A 275 13.12 7.64 9.25
N TYR A 276 12.08 7.31 8.48
CA TYR A 276 11.97 7.69 7.06
C TYR A 276 12.02 9.20 6.86
N VAL A 277 11.20 9.94 7.62
CA VAL A 277 11.13 11.41 7.54
C VAL A 277 12.44 12.03 8.03
N GLY A 278 12.96 11.57 9.16
CA GLY A 278 14.22 12.06 9.72
C GLY A 278 15.39 11.87 8.77
N MET A 279 15.51 10.67 8.20
CA MET A 279 16.49 10.39 7.14
C MET A 279 16.26 11.30 5.93
N GLY A 280 15.03 11.37 5.42
CA GLY A 280 14.70 12.16 4.22
C GLY A 280 15.11 13.63 4.33
N TRP A 281 14.84 14.27 5.47
CA TRP A 281 15.13 15.69 5.69
C TRP A 281 16.56 15.99 6.17
N THR A 282 17.41 14.97 6.39
CA THR A 282 18.81 15.16 6.82
C THR A 282 19.62 15.98 5.81
N ILE A 283 19.22 15.99 4.53
CA ILE A 283 19.84 16.79 3.46
C ILE A 283 19.85 18.29 3.77
N LEU A 284 18.93 18.79 4.61
CA LEU A 284 18.92 20.19 5.02
C LEU A 284 20.19 20.61 5.76
N THR A 285 20.88 19.67 6.43
CA THR A 285 22.14 19.94 7.12
C THR A 285 23.27 20.36 6.18
N CYS A 286 23.18 19.99 4.90
CA CYS A 286 24.14 20.35 3.86
C CYS A 286 23.49 21.08 2.68
N ILE A 287 22.32 21.70 2.86
CA ILE A 287 21.60 22.35 1.76
C ILE A 287 22.40 23.45 1.07
N TRP A 288 23.14 24.27 1.85
CA TRP A 288 23.93 25.36 1.30
C TRP A 288 25.01 24.90 0.31
N PRO A 289 25.95 24.01 0.68
CA PRO A 289 26.92 23.50 -0.29
C PRO A 289 26.23 22.73 -1.43
N LEU A 290 25.09 22.08 -1.17
CA LEU A 290 24.30 21.41 -2.21
C LEU A 290 23.79 22.39 -3.28
N THR A 291 23.23 23.52 -2.85
CA THR A 291 22.69 24.56 -3.74
C THR A 291 23.79 25.18 -4.60
N VAL A 292 24.99 25.34 -4.06
CA VAL A 292 26.15 25.80 -4.84
C VAL A 292 26.53 24.81 -5.95
N LYS A 293 26.39 23.50 -5.72
CA LYS A 293 26.71 22.46 -6.72
C LYS A 293 25.58 22.18 -7.71
N LEU A 294 24.33 22.25 -7.26
CA LEU A 294 23.14 21.93 -8.05
C LEU A 294 22.54 23.14 -8.78
N GLY A 295 22.84 24.36 -8.32
CA GLY A 295 22.11 25.56 -8.70
C GLY A 295 20.70 25.62 -8.08
N LEU A 296 20.01 26.74 -8.31
CA LEU A 296 18.67 26.98 -7.77
C LEU A 296 17.66 25.95 -8.28
N HIS A 297 17.60 25.73 -9.59
CA HIS A 297 16.63 24.82 -10.20
C HIS A 297 16.80 23.36 -9.72
N GLY A 298 18.04 22.88 -9.61
CA GLY A 298 18.31 21.55 -9.06
C GLY A 298 17.89 21.44 -7.58
N THR A 299 18.12 22.49 -6.80
CA THR A 299 17.70 22.57 -5.38
C THR A 299 16.18 22.56 -5.24
N VAL A 300 15.47 23.29 -6.09
CA VAL A 300 13.99 23.33 -6.09
C VAL A 300 13.41 21.95 -6.40
N LEU A 301 13.95 21.23 -7.38
CA LEU A 301 13.51 19.85 -7.65
C LEU A 301 13.77 18.94 -6.46
N LEU A 302 14.96 18.98 -5.87
CA LEU A 302 15.27 18.17 -4.70
C LEU A 302 14.33 18.45 -3.52
N PHE A 303 14.13 19.72 -3.18
CA PHE A 303 13.24 20.10 -2.08
C PHE A 303 11.78 19.77 -2.39
N GLY A 304 11.32 20.05 -3.61
CA GLY A 304 9.97 19.71 -4.08
C GLY A 304 9.70 18.21 -4.02
N GLY A 305 10.68 17.39 -4.36
CA GLY A 305 10.62 15.94 -4.20
C GLY A 305 10.46 15.50 -2.74
N GLY A 306 11.26 16.07 -1.83
CA GLY A 306 11.13 15.83 -0.38
C GLY A 306 9.78 16.27 0.19
N VAL A 307 9.24 17.39 -0.29
CA VAL A 307 7.89 17.84 0.06
C VAL A 307 6.84 16.86 -0.44
N LEU A 308 6.92 16.38 -1.68
CA LEU A 308 5.96 15.39 -2.21
C LEU A 308 5.98 14.08 -1.41
N TYR A 309 7.16 13.56 -1.06
CA TYR A 309 7.27 12.39 -0.19
C TYR A 309 6.58 12.61 1.17
N THR A 310 6.82 13.77 1.79
CA THR A 310 6.23 14.09 3.10
C THR A 310 4.73 14.34 3.00
N ALA A 311 4.30 15.02 1.93
CA ALA A 311 2.91 15.32 1.65
C ALA A 311 2.09 14.04 1.56
N GLY A 312 2.62 12.95 1.01
CA GLY A 312 1.94 11.66 0.93
C GLY A 312 1.54 11.04 2.29
N LEU A 313 2.23 11.35 3.39
CA LEU A 313 2.09 10.64 4.67
C LEU A 313 0.67 10.61 5.28
N PRO A 314 -0.17 11.66 5.18
CA PRO A 314 -1.55 11.59 5.64
C PRO A 314 -2.35 10.49 4.93
N TRP A 315 -2.10 10.23 3.65
CA TRP A 315 -2.74 9.13 2.92
C TRP A 315 -2.16 7.76 3.30
N PHE A 316 -0.88 7.70 3.67
CA PHE A 316 -0.27 6.46 4.18
C PHE A 316 -0.86 6.03 5.53
N VAL A 317 -1.07 6.98 6.45
CA VAL A 317 -1.54 6.69 7.81
C VAL A 317 -3.06 6.50 7.85
N ARG A 318 -3.81 7.22 7.02
CA ARG A 318 -5.26 7.06 6.91
C ARG A 318 -5.61 5.74 6.24
N LYS A 319 -6.60 5.06 6.81
CA LYS A 319 -7.18 3.84 6.24
C LYS A 319 -8.59 4.17 5.75
N HIS A 320 -8.67 4.93 4.67
CA HIS A 320 -9.94 5.32 4.03
C HIS A 320 -9.83 5.20 2.51
N HIS A 321 -10.94 5.50 1.83
CA HIS A 321 -10.98 5.74 0.39
C HIS A 321 -11.27 7.23 0.18
N THR A 322 -10.51 7.89 -0.68
CA THR A 322 -10.74 9.29 -1.10
C THR A 322 -11.01 9.28 -2.61
N PHE A 323 -12.14 9.86 -3.04
CA PHE A 323 -12.60 9.79 -4.44
C PHE A 323 -12.73 8.36 -4.99
N ASP A 324 -13.22 7.43 -4.16
CA ASP A 324 -13.33 6.00 -4.48
C ASP A 324 -12.00 5.29 -4.81
N ILE A 325 -10.87 5.93 -4.50
CA ILE A 325 -9.52 5.37 -4.60
C ILE A 325 -9.02 5.06 -3.19
N PRO A 326 -8.39 3.90 -2.94
CA PRO A 326 -7.77 3.60 -1.67
C PRO A 326 -6.71 4.66 -1.32
N ASP A 327 -6.75 5.18 -0.09
CA ASP A 327 -5.77 6.19 0.36
C ASP A 327 -4.33 5.69 0.20
N HIS A 328 -4.09 4.40 0.40
CA HIS A 328 -2.77 3.80 0.21
C HIS A 328 -2.29 3.87 -1.26
N THR A 329 -3.21 3.75 -2.22
CA THR A 329 -2.90 3.96 -3.64
C THR A 329 -2.56 5.43 -3.90
N ILE A 330 -3.25 6.37 -3.25
CA ILE A 330 -2.92 7.80 -3.36
C ILE A 330 -1.52 8.07 -2.81
N TRP A 331 -1.16 7.45 -1.68
CA TRP A 331 0.21 7.46 -1.16
C TRP A 331 1.23 6.97 -2.21
N HIS A 332 0.96 5.86 -2.88
CA HIS A 332 1.82 5.36 -3.96
C HIS A 332 2.00 6.38 -5.09
N LEU A 333 0.95 7.10 -5.47
CA LEU A 333 1.05 8.15 -6.49
C LEU A 333 1.94 9.30 -6.05
N PHE A 334 1.89 9.71 -4.77
CA PHE A 334 2.83 10.70 -4.22
C PHE A 334 4.27 10.19 -4.23
N VAL A 335 4.51 8.93 -3.88
CA VAL A 335 5.83 8.30 -3.92
C VAL A 335 6.38 8.27 -5.35
N VAL A 336 5.55 7.88 -6.34
CA VAL A 336 5.90 7.92 -7.77
C VAL A 336 6.22 9.32 -8.25
N ALA A 337 5.37 10.30 -7.95
CA ALA A 337 5.61 11.69 -8.33
C ALA A 337 6.91 12.24 -7.71
N ALA A 338 7.15 11.98 -6.42
CA ALA A 338 8.36 12.38 -5.72
C ALA A 338 9.62 11.73 -6.31
N SER A 339 9.57 10.43 -6.61
CA SER A 339 10.67 9.70 -7.26
C SER A 339 10.96 10.22 -8.67
N ILE A 340 9.94 10.59 -9.45
CA ILE A 340 10.14 11.23 -10.76
C ILE A 340 10.87 12.55 -10.58
N VAL A 341 10.45 13.40 -9.64
CA VAL A 341 11.10 14.69 -9.38
C VAL A 341 12.56 14.50 -8.92
N HIS A 342 12.82 13.56 -8.01
CA HIS A 342 14.19 13.20 -7.59
C HIS A 342 15.03 12.65 -8.74
N TYR A 343 14.45 11.77 -9.56
CA TYR A 343 15.11 11.22 -10.75
C TYR A 343 15.51 12.33 -11.72
N LEU A 344 14.60 13.28 -12.00
CA LEU A 344 14.88 14.42 -12.89
C LEU A 344 15.97 15.34 -12.32
N CYS A 345 15.97 15.58 -11.00
CA CYS A 345 17.05 16.29 -10.32
C CYS A 345 18.40 15.60 -10.56
N ILE A 346 18.48 14.29 -10.29
CA ILE A 346 19.71 13.50 -10.48
C ILE A 346 20.12 13.47 -11.96
N TYR A 347 19.19 13.24 -12.87
CA TYR A 347 19.46 13.10 -14.30
C TYR A 347 20.02 14.38 -14.92
N TRP A 348 19.41 15.54 -14.61
CA TRP A 348 19.82 16.82 -15.19
C TRP A 348 20.97 17.49 -14.44
N TYR A 349 20.99 17.43 -13.11
CA TYR A 349 21.89 18.26 -12.29
C TYR A 349 23.04 17.48 -11.63
N VAL A 350 22.98 16.14 -11.60
CA VAL A 350 24.08 15.31 -11.05
C VAL A 350 24.76 14.49 -12.14
N ALA A 351 23.99 13.86 -13.03
CA ALA A 351 24.51 13.09 -14.16
C ALA A 351 24.87 13.96 -15.38
N GLY A 352 24.39 15.21 -15.43
CA GLY A 352 24.73 16.18 -16.46
C GLY A 352 26.16 16.72 -16.35
N GLU A 353 26.58 17.50 -17.34
CA GLU A 353 27.79 18.30 -17.19
C GLU A 353 27.54 19.40 -16.14
N PRO A 354 28.47 19.62 -15.20
CA PRO A 354 28.29 20.64 -14.19
C PRO A 354 28.11 22.01 -14.86
N LYS A 355 26.97 22.66 -14.63
CA LYS A 355 26.77 24.06 -15.03
C LYS A 355 27.86 24.91 -14.37
N HIS A 356 28.53 25.76 -15.14
CA HIS A 356 29.49 26.68 -14.55
C HIS A 356 28.74 27.74 -13.74
N VAL A 357 29.39 28.29 -12.71
CA VAL A 357 28.79 29.33 -11.84
C VAL A 357 28.28 30.54 -12.65
N GLY A 358 28.89 30.82 -13.82
CA GLY A 358 28.44 31.86 -14.75
C GLY A 358 27.05 31.60 -15.33
N ASP A 359 26.78 30.37 -15.75
CA ASP A 359 25.48 29.96 -16.32
C ASP A 359 24.33 30.10 -15.30
N SER A 360 24.65 30.07 -14.00
CA SER A 360 23.65 30.19 -12.92
C SER A 360 23.21 31.62 -12.67
N ILE A 361 24.11 32.58 -12.94
CA ILE A 361 23.85 34.02 -12.81
C ILE A 361 23.12 34.49 -14.07
N GLU A 362 23.54 34.02 -15.26
CA GLU A 362 22.85 34.29 -16.52
C GLU A 362 21.42 33.73 -16.51
N ASP A 363 21.19 32.46 -16.12
CA ASP A 363 19.83 31.89 -16.00
C ASP A 363 18.94 32.69 -15.01
N PHE A 364 19.53 33.28 -13.96
CA PHE A 364 18.80 34.08 -12.97
C PHE A 364 18.48 35.49 -13.51
N GLU A 365 19.44 36.14 -14.18
CA GLU A 365 19.23 37.42 -14.86
C GLU A 365 18.22 37.30 -16.00
N GLU A 366 18.28 36.24 -16.81
CA GLU A 366 17.31 35.97 -17.88
C GLU A 366 15.90 35.71 -17.33
N SER A 367 15.78 35.07 -16.16
CA SER A 367 14.48 34.87 -15.48
C SER A 367 13.89 36.18 -14.92
N ILE A 368 14.73 37.16 -14.59
CA ILE A 368 14.31 38.49 -14.12
C ILE A 368 13.95 39.39 -15.30
N ASP A 369 14.72 39.32 -16.39
CA ASP A 369 14.48 40.12 -17.60
C ASP A 369 13.30 39.59 -18.43
N GLY A 370 13.02 38.28 -18.40
CA GLY A 370 11.88 37.65 -19.09
C GLY A 370 10.50 38.15 -18.64
N ASP A 371 10.39 38.70 -17.42
CA ASP A 371 9.17 39.31 -16.89
C ASP A 371 9.01 40.81 -17.26
N SER A 372 9.98 41.40 -17.98
CA SER A 372 9.94 42.82 -18.38
C SER A 372 9.44 43.09 -19.81
N LEU A 373 9.08 42.06 -20.58
CA LEU A 373 8.67 42.16 -21.99
C LEU A 373 7.16 42.01 -22.21
N LEU A 374 6.36 42.91 -21.64
CA LEU A 374 4.95 43.14 -22.04
C LEU A 374 4.59 44.63 -22.07
N LEU A 375 5.42 45.46 -22.72
CA LEU A 375 4.99 46.78 -23.20
C LEU A 375 5.40 46.96 -24.66
N ASP A 376 4.52 46.48 -25.53
CA ASP A 376 4.53 46.70 -26.98
C ASP A 376 4.39 48.20 -27.30
N PRO A 377 5.37 48.85 -27.96
CA PRO A 377 5.30 50.26 -28.32
C PRO A 377 4.57 50.47 -29.66
N GLY A 378 3.31 50.03 -29.74
CA GLY A 378 2.51 50.05 -30.97
C GLY A 378 1.60 51.27 -31.21
N TRP A 379 1.58 52.30 -30.34
CA TRP A 379 0.49 53.30 -30.35
C TRP A 379 0.88 54.79 -30.40
N ARG A 380 2.04 55.16 -30.95
CA ARG A 380 2.39 56.58 -31.15
C ARG A 380 2.34 57.04 -32.61
N GLU A 381 1.16 56.93 -33.21
CA GLU A 381 0.77 57.82 -34.31
C GLU A 381 -0.65 58.36 -34.06
N LEU A 382 -0.74 59.55 -33.47
CA LEU A 382 -1.90 60.43 -33.63
C LEU A 382 -1.40 61.87 -33.68
N ARG A 383 -1.40 62.39 -34.91
CA ARG A 383 -1.21 63.80 -35.24
C ARG A 383 -2.34 64.62 -34.60
N MET A 384 -1.99 65.70 -33.91
CA MET A 384 -2.87 66.86 -33.83
C MET A 384 -2.16 68.05 -34.46
N THR A 385 -2.70 68.44 -35.60
CA THR A 385 -2.55 69.75 -36.23
C THR A 385 -3.31 70.80 -35.42
N THR A 386 -2.71 72.00 -35.38
CA THR A 386 -3.13 73.30 -34.80
C THR A 386 -3.25 73.40 -33.30
#